data_AF-A0A0S8CSV7-F1
#
_entry.id   AF-A0A0S8CSV7-F1
#
_cell.length_a   1.000
_cell.length_b   1.000
_cell.length_c   1.000
_cell.angle_alpha   90.00
_cell.angle_beta   90.00
_cell.angle_gamma   90.00
#
_symmetry.space_group_name_H-M   'P 1'
#
loop_
_entity.id
_entity.type
_entity.pdbx_description
1 polymer ?
#
loop_
_entity_poly.entity_id
_entity_poly.type
_entity_poly.pdbx_seq_one_letter_code
_entity_poly.pdbx_strand_id
1 'polypeptide(L)'
;MGYDTALRGYTAKRLEEIERADILVGIPCYNNQGTIEHVIQMVTRGLHKHYQDLRSVIIVADGGSTDDTREVSKEFQIKPWQEKIISIYRGPA
;
A
#
# COMPACT_ATOMS: atom_id res chain seq x y z
N MET A 1 7.09 -14.28 -22.22
CA MET A 1 6.48 -14.71 -20.94
C MET A 1 5.59 -13.56 -20.52
N GLY A 2 4.32 -13.59 -20.95
CA GLY A 2 3.40 -12.47 -20.72
C GLY A 2 3.04 -12.42 -19.25
N TYR A 3 3.39 -11.35 -18.55
CA TYR A 3 2.77 -11.07 -17.27
C TYR A 3 1.41 -10.44 -17.61
N ASP A 4 0.30 -11.17 -17.46
CA ASP A 4 -1.05 -10.61 -17.64
C ASP A 4 -1.35 -9.48 -16.65
N THR A 5 -0.52 -9.32 -15.61
CA THR A 5 -0.60 -8.24 -14.63
C THR A 5 0.77 -7.85 -14.08
N ALA A 6 0.94 -6.59 -13.70
CA ALA A 6 2.10 -6.09 -12.98
C ALA A 6 2.07 -6.46 -11.47
N LEU A 7 1.00 -7.11 -11.00
CA LEU A 7 0.84 -7.54 -9.62
C LEU A 7 1.68 -8.78 -9.32
N ARG A 8 2.40 -8.75 -8.20
CA ARG A 8 3.08 -9.95 -7.66
C ARG A 8 2.05 -10.93 -7.09
N GLY A 9 2.35 -12.22 -7.12
CA GLY A 9 1.42 -13.27 -6.66
C GLY A 9 0.89 -13.07 -5.23
N TYR A 10 1.73 -12.59 -4.31
CA TYR A 10 1.28 -12.29 -2.94
C TYR A 10 0.35 -11.07 -2.88
N THR A 11 0.52 -10.09 -3.78
CA THR A 11 -0.37 -8.93 -3.90
C THR A 11 -1.71 -9.35 -4.48
N ALA A 12 -1.69 -10.18 -5.54
CA ALA A 12 -2.91 -10.73 -6.13
C ALA A 12 -3.71 -11.52 -5.08
N LYS A 13 -3.07 -12.42 -4.33
CA LYS A 13 -3.71 -13.16 -3.24
C LYS A 13 -4.31 -12.24 -2.17
N ARG A 14 -3.58 -11.19 -1.77
CA ARG A 14 -4.10 -10.26 -0.76
C ARG A 14 -5.29 -9.44 -1.27
N LEU A 15 -5.32 -9.11 -2.57
CA LEU A 15 -6.47 -8.45 -3.19
C LEU A 15 -7.69 -9.37 -3.26
N GLU A 16 -7.49 -10.66 -3.55
CA GLU A 16 -8.55 -11.68 -3.48
C GLU A 16 -9.12 -11.79 -2.06
N GLU A 17 -8.28 -11.76 -1.01
CA GLU A 17 -8.73 -11.79 0.39
C GLU A 17 -9.52 -10.54 0.81
N ILE A 18 -9.20 -9.37 0.25
CA ILE A 18 -9.89 -8.11 0.57
C ILE A 18 -11.26 -8.04 -0.12
N GLU A 19 -11.37 -8.62 -1.32
CA GLU A 19 -12.54 -8.70 -2.22
C GLU A 19 -13.08 -7.35 -2.72
N ARG A 20 -13.27 -6.37 -1.84
CA ARG A 20 -13.86 -5.06 -2.14
C ARG A 20 -13.26 -3.95 -1.28
N ALA A 21 -13.00 -2.82 -1.94
CA ALA A 21 -12.69 -1.55 -1.30
C ALA A 21 -13.71 -0.50 -1.74
N ASP A 22 -14.15 0.36 -0.83
CA ASP A 22 -14.92 1.56 -1.16
C ASP A 22 -13.96 2.72 -1.48
N ILE A 23 -12.78 2.74 -0.85
CA ILE A 23 -11.69 3.69 -1.13
C ILE A 23 -10.37 2.94 -1.28
N LEU A 24 -9.64 3.22 -2.36
CA LEU A 24 -8.25 2.77 -2.54
C LEU A 24 -7.32 3.98 -2.57
N VAL A 25 -6.31 4.00 -1.70
CA VAL A 25 -5.26 5.01 -1.68
C VAL A 25 -3.96 4.39 -2.17
N GLY A 26 -3.50 4.79 -3.36
CA GLY A 26 -2.21 4.39 -3.91
C GLY A 26 -1.09 5.33 -3.49
N ILE A 27 -0.01 4.78 -2.95
CA ILE A 27 1.20 5.52 -2.56
C ILE A 27 2.38 4.96 -3.37
N PRO A 28 2.70 5.54 -4.54
CA PRO A 28 3.94 5.21 -5.25
C PRO A 28 5.15 5.75 -4.48
N CYS A 29 6.19 4.93 -4.31
CA CYS A 29 7.41 5.35 -3.62
C CYS A 29 8.67 4.69 -4.20
N TYR A 30 9.82 5.35 -4.03
CA TYR A 30 11.14 4.84 -4.37
C TYR A 30 12.21 5.54 -3.52
N ASN A 31 12.94 4.78 -2.71
CA ASN A 31 13.95 5.26 -1.77
C ASN A 31 13.45 6.40 -0.86
N ASN A 32 12.32 6.16 -0.21
CA ASN A 32 11.61 7.11 0.65
C ASN A 32 11.60 6.71 2.15
N GLN A 33 12.60 5.96 2.63
CA GLN A 33 12.65 5.47 4.02
C GLN A 33 12.37 6.57 5.07
N GLY A 34 12.95 7.77 4.89
CA GLY A 34 12.80 8.87 5.85
C GLY A 34 11.45 9.59 5.84
N THR A 35 10.59 9.34 4.86
CA THR A 35 9.34 10.11 4.67
C THR A 35 8.09 9.27 4.56
N ILE A 36 8.21 8.01 4.12
CA ILE A 36 7.06 7.17 3.79
C ILE A 36 6.15 6.91 4.99
N GLU A 37 6.70 6.75 6.19
CA GLU A 37 5.92 6.57 7.41
C GLU A 37 5.00 7.76 7.69
N HIS A 38 5.49 8.98 7.51
CA HIS A 38 4.70 10.18 7.72
C HIS A 38 3.54 10.27 6.71
N VAL A 39 3.78 9.88 5.46
CA VAL A 39 2.73 9.81 4.44
C VAL A 39 1.65 8.81 4.84
N ILE A 40 2.04 7.57 5.20
CA ILE A 40 1.10 6.53 5.65
C ILE A 40 0.34 7.01 6.88
N GLN A 41 1.02 7.65 7.84
CA GLN A 41 0.42 8.22 9.05
C GLN A 41 -0.68 9.24 8.73
N MET A 42 -0.43 10.16 7.80
CA MET A 42 -1.41 11.17 7.43
C MET A 42 -2.61 10.58 6.69
N VAL A 43 -2.36 9.62 5.79
CA VAL A 43 -3.42 8.88 5.09
C VAL A 43 -4.32 8.14 6.08
N THR A 44 -3.73 7.31 6.97
CA THR A 44 -4.53 6.51 7.92
C THR A 44 -5.34 7.38 8.87
N ARG A 45 -4.79 8.53 9.31
CA ARG A 45 -5.51 9.52 10.14
C ARG A 45 -6.66 10.17 9.38
N GLY A 46 -6.45 10.55 8.12
CA GLY A 46 -7.49 11.15 7.28
C GLY A 46 -8.64 10.18 7.04
N LEU A 47 -8.34 8.95 6.65
CA LEU A 47 -9.32 7.87 6.48
C LEU A 47 -10.10 7.61 7.78
N HIS A 48 -9.39 7.51 8.90
CA HIS A 48 -10.02 7.29 10.20
C HIS A 48 -10.82 8.48 10.70
N LYS A 49 -10.56 9.71 10.24
CA LYS A 49 -11.32 10.89 10.70
C LYS A 49 -12.58 11.12 9.88
N HIS A 50 -12.53 10.82 8.59
CA HIS A 50 -13.55 11.26 7.63
C HIS A 50 -14.32 10.13 6.95
N TYR A 51 -13.79 8.90 6.97
CA TYR A 51 -14.29 7.78 6.17
C TYR A 51 -14.34 6.47 6.98
N GLN A 52 -14.65 6.54 8.27
CA GLN A 52 -14.69 5.35 9.16
C GLN A 52 -15.68 4.28 8.70
N ASP A 53 -16.77 4.70 8.04
CA ASP A 53 -17.83 3.80 7.58
C ASP A 53 -17.54 3.17 6.20
N LEU A 54 -16.39 3.47 5.60
CA LEU A 54 -15.99 2.98 4.28
C LEU A 54 -14.79 2.04 4.37
N ARG A 55 -14.85 0.91 3.66
CA ARG A 55 -13.71 -0.02 3.58
C ARG A 55 -12.58 0.61 2.79
N SER A 56 -11.52 0.96 3.49
CA SER A 56 -10.40 1.69 2.92
C SER A 56 -9.17 0.79 2.82
N VAL A 57 -8.53 0.78 1.65
CA VAL A 57 -7.30 0.03 1.39
C VAL A 57 -6.20 1.02 1.03
N ILE A 58 -5.05 0.92 1.68
CA ILE A 58 -3.84 1.67 1.38
C ILE A 58 -2.88 0.72 0.66
N ILE A 59 -2.48 1.05 -0.57
CA ILE A 59 -1.48 0.28 -1.32
C ILE A 59 -0.21 1.09 -1.51
N VAL A 60 0.89 0.64 -0.90
CA VAL A 60 2.23 1.20 -1.11
C VAL A 60 2.87 0.46 -2.28
N ALA A 61 3.07 1.15 -3.39
CA ALA A 61 3.66 0.62 -4.61
C ALA A 61 5.13 1.06 -4.69
N ASP A 62 6.02 0.18 -4.25
CA ASP A 62 7.45 0.42 -4.19
C ASP A 62 8.14 0.13 -5.52
N GLY A 63 8.91 1.11 -6.02
CA GLY A 63 9.68 1.06 -7.26
C GLY A 63 10.83 0.06 -7.30
N GLY A 64 10.98 -0.79 -6.28
CA GLY A 64 12.15 -1.61 -6.06
C GLY A 64 13.25 -0.87 -5.31
N SER A 65 12.87 -0.19 -4.22
CA SER A 65 13.79 0.54 -3.35
C SER A 65 14.87 -0.38 -2.78
N THR A 66 16.07 0.17 -2.68
CA THR A 66 17.26 -0.49 -2.12
C THR A 66 17.51 -0.12 -0.66
N ASP A 67 16.79 0.89 -0.16
CA ASP A 67 16.76 1.28 1.26
C ASP A 67 15.65 0.53 2.02
N ASP A 68 15.40 0.91 3.28
CA ASP A 68 14.41 0.25 4.13
C ASP A 68 12.98 0.75 3.90
N THR A 69 12.68 1.47 2.81
CA THR A 69 11.33 2.02 2.52
C THR A 69 10.22 0.97 2.71
N ARG A 70 10.47 -0.26 2.27
CA ARG A 70 9.51 -1.37 2.38
C ARG A 70 9.35 -1.86 3.82
N GLU A 71 10.43 -1.92 4.58
CA GLU A 71 10.40 -2.42 5.97
C GLU A 71 9.67 -1.43 6.86
N VAL A 72 10.05 -0.15 6.82
CA VAL A 72 9.38 0.89 7.61
C VAL A 72 7.89 1.02 7.23
N SER A 73 7.57 0.89 5.93
CA SER A 73 6.18 0.87 5.48
C SER A 73 5.40 -0.33 6.05
N LYS A 74 6.05 -1.48 6.23
CA LYS A 74 5.44 -2.73 6.71
C LYS A 74 5.22 -2.68 8.22
N GLU A 75 6.22 -2.23 8.97
CA GLU A 75 6.18 -2.14 10.43
C GLU A 75 5.16 -1.11 10.93
N PHE A 76 4.98 -0.01 10.20
CA PHE A 76 4.07 1.07 10.59
C PHE A 76 2.63 0.59 10.80
N GLN A 77 2.08 0.73 12.00
CA GLN A 77 0.72 0.30 12.30
C GLN A 77 -0.32 1.33 11.82
N ILE A 78 -1.31 0.87 11.06
CA ILE A 78 -2.43 1.69 10.59
C ILE A 78 -3.60 1.66 11.59
N LYS A 79 -4.53 2.61 11.46
CA LYS A 79 -5.73 2.67 12.27
C LYS A 79 -6.69 1.50 11.96
N PRO A 80 -7.60 1.16 12.90
CA PRO A 80 -8.57 0.07 12.71
C PRO A 80 -9.46 0.26 11.47
N TRP A 81 -10.02 -0.85 10.99
CA TRP A 81 -10.98 -0.90 9.87
C TRP A 81 -10.41 -0.46 8.51
N GLN A 82 -9.08 -0.49 8.39
CA GLN A 82 -8.33 -0.17 7.18
C GLN A 82 -7.41 -1.35 6.86
N GLU A 83 -7.12 -1.53 5.58
CA GLU A 83 -6.18 -2.53 5.08
C GLU A 83 -4.93 -1.85 4.52
N LYS A 84 -3.77 -2.49 4.67
CA LYS A 84 -2.51 -2.01 4.09
C LYS A 84 -1.84 -3.12 3.29
N ILE A 85 -1.53 -2.82 2.03
CA ILE A 85 -0.78 -3.69 1.13
C ILE A 85 0.51 -3.00 0.73
N ILE A 86 1.60 -3.75 0.65
CA ILE A 86 2.90 -3.26 0.16
C ILE A 86 3.32 -4.14 -1.01
N SER A 87 3.42 -3.56 -2.20
CA SER A 87 3.76 -4.28 -3.42
C SER A 87 4.99 -3.68 -4.09
N ILE A 88 5.82 -4.53 -4.71
CA ILE A 88 6.90 -4.06 -5.58
C ILE A 88 6.34 -3.91 -7.00
N TYR A 89 6.39 -2.70 -7.53
CA TYR A 89 6.00 -2.37 -8.90
C TYR A 89 7.17 -1.68 -9.62
N ARG A 90 7.72 -2.33 -10.65
CA ARG A 90 8.86 -1.79 -11.43
C ARG A 90 8.45 -1.23 -12.80
N GLY A 91 7.15 -1.10 -13.05
CA GLY A 91 6.63 -0.74 -14.37
C GLY A 91 6.75 -1.87 -15.40
N PRO A 92 6.11 -1.71 -16.56
CA PRO A 92 6.45 -2.49 -17.75
C PRO A 92 7.88 -2.12 -18.19
N ALA A 93 8.69 -3.15 -18.47
CA ALA A 93 10.00 -3.00 -19.10
C ALA A 93 9.87 -2.60 -20.58
#